data_AF-A0A2S6IR15-F1
#
_entry.id   AF-A0A2S6IR15-F1
#
_cell.length_a   1.000
_cell.length_b   1.000
_cell.length_c   1.000
_cell.angle_alpha   90.00
_cell.angle_beta   90.00
_cell.angle_gamma   90.00
#
_symmetry.space_group_name_H-M   'P 1'
#
loop_
_entity.id
_entity.type
_entity.pdbx_description
1 polymer ?
#
loop_
_entity_poly.entity_id
_entity_poly.type
_entity_poly.pdbx_seq_one_letter_code
_entity_poly.pdbx_strand_id
1 'polypeptide(L)' 'MLSNYILLGMPGVGTWVVIVVAILILFGGKKIPELMRGIGGGIKEFKDATKEDETKKEDTNNLDR' A
#
# COMPACT_ATOMS: atom_id res chain seq x y z
N MET A 1 -25.99 7.79 -24.57
CA MET A 1 -26.19 6.31 -24.45
C MET A 1 -25.10 5.68 -23.58
N LEU A 2 -23.80 5.80 -23.89
CA LEU A 2 -22.70 5.25 -23.07
C LEU A 2 -22.52 5.93 -21.69
N SER A 3 -22.73 7.25 -21.61
CA SER A 3 -22.60 8.01 -20.34
C SER A 3 -23.50 7.51 -19.22
N ASN A 4 -24.67 6.93 -19.54
CA ASN A 4 -25.63 6.48 -18.53
C ASN A 4 -25.20 5.15 -17.87
N TYR A 5 -24.44 4.32 -18.60
CA TYR A 5 -23.85 3.10 -18.06
C TYR A 5 -22.64 3.37 -17.18
N ILE A 6 -21.93 4.48 -17.39
CA ILE A 6 -20.83 4.89 -16.50
C ILE A 6 -21.39 5.37 -15.16
N LEU A 7 -22.52 6.11 -15.16
CA LEU A 7 -23.17 6.55 -13.92
C LEU A 7 -23.84 5.39 -13.15
N LEU A 8 -24.43 4.41 -13.86
CA LEU A 8 -25.07 3.23 -13.25
C LEU A 8 -24.07 2.08 -12.95
N GLY A 9 -22.93 2.05 -13.64
CA GLY A 9 -21.90 1.03 -13.55
C GLY A 9 -20.66 1.45 -12.76
N MET A 10 -20.49 2.74 -12.44
CA MET A 10 -19.55 3.15 -11.40
C MET A 10 -20.10 2.66 -10.07
N PRO A 11 -19.36 1.80 -9.33
CA PRO A 11 -19.74 1.50 -7.96
C PRO A 11 -19.76 2.82 -7.19
N GLY A 12 -20.97 3.29 -6.88
CA GLY A 12 -21.15 4.47 -6.06
C GLY A 12 -20.59 4.24 -4.66
N VAL A 13 -20.49 5.30 -3.86
CA VAL A 13 -19.95 5.24 -2.50
C VAL A 13 -20.62 4.14 -1.67
N GLY A 14 -21.93 3.91 -1.86
CA GLY A 14 -22.67 2.83 -1.19
C GLY A 14 -22.17 1.42 -1.52
N THR A 15 -21.82 1.14 -2.78
CA THR A 15 -21.29 -0.16 -3.19
C THR A 15 -19.91 -0.42 -2.58
N TRP A 16 -19.05 0.60 -2.54
CA TRP A 16 -17.75 0.52 -1.87
C TRP A 16 -17.88 0.21 -0.39
N VAL A 17 -18.83 0.83 0.31
CA VAL A 17 -19.10 0.55 1.74
C VAL A 17 -19.51 -0.92 1.93
N VAL A 18 -20.41 -1.44 1.09
CA VAL A 18 -20.84 -2.84 1.18
C VAL A 18 -19.67 -3.81 0.94
N ILE A 19 -18.79 -3.52 -0.03
CA ILE A 19 -17.60 -4.33 -0.29
C ILE A 19 -16.65 -4.33 0.91
N VAL A 20 -16.38 -3.17 1.49
CA VAL A 20 -15.51 -3.05 2.68
C VAL A 20 -16.11 -3.82 3.86
N VAL A 21 -17.42 -3.70 4.08
CA VAL A 21 -18.12 -4.45 5.14
C VAL A 21 -18.05 -5.96 4.89
N ALA A 22 -18.25 -6.42 3.65
CA ALA A 22 -18.14 -7.84 3.31
C ALA A 22 -16.72 -8.38 3.59
N ILE A 23 -15.68 -7.64 3.20
CA ILE A 23 -14.29 -7.99 3.50
C ILE A 23 -14.04 -8.01 5.01
N LEU A 24 -14.56 -7.04 5.76
CA LEU A 24 -14.44 -6.98 7.22
C LEU A 24 -15.14 -8.15 7.92
N ILE A 25 -16.24 -8.68 7.37
CA ILE A 25 -16.90 -9.87 7.91
C ILE A 25 -16.10 -11.13 7.59
N LEU A 26 -15.59 -11.26 6.37
CA LEU A 26 -14.83 -12.44 5.93
C LEU A 26 -13.46 -12.55 6.61
N PHE A 27 -12.74 -11.44 6.71
CA PHE A 27 -11.39 -11.41 7.27
C PHE A 27 -11.39 -11.00 8.76
N GLY A 28 -12.46 -10.41 9.27
CA GLY A 28 -12.50 -9.79 10.58
C GLY A 28 -11.80 -8.43 10.61
N GLY A 29 -12.34 -7.48 11.37
CA GLY A 29 -11.80 -6.12 11.46
C GLY A 29 -10.36 -6.01 12.00
N LYS A 30 -9.80 -7.08 12.57
CA LYS A 30 -8.44 -7.13 13.10
C LYS A 30 -7.38 -7.61 12.11
N LYS A 31 -7.73 -8.41 11.09
CA LYS A 31 -6.72 -8.98 10.17
C LYS A 31 -6.15 -7.95 9.20
N ILE A 32 -6.96 -7.03 8.72
CA ILE A 32 -6.50 -5.96 7.82
C ILE A 32 -5.44 -5.06 8.48
N PRO A 33 -5.63 -4.52 9.70
CA PRO A 33 -4.60 -3.73 10.36
C PRO A 33 -3.37 -4.56 10.77
N GLU A 34 -3.55 -5.84 11.10
CA GLU A 34 -2.43 -6.76 11.42
C GLU A 34 -1.55 -7.02 10.18
N LEU A 35 -2.16 -7.28 9.02
CA LEU A 35 -1.46 -7.41 7.73
C LEU A 35 -0.78 -6.10 7.32
N MET A 36 -1.44 -4.96 7.47
CA MET A 36 -0.84 -3.65 7.20
C MET A 36 0.37 -3.35 8.10
N ARG A 37 0.31 -3.72 9.38
CA ARG A 37 1.45 -3.57 10.30
C ARG A 37 2.62 -4.46 9.91
N GLY A 38 2.35 -5.72 9.52
CA GLY A 38 3.37 -6.65 9.03
C GLY A 38 4.05 -6.17 7.74
N ILE A 39 3.24 -5.80 6.74
CA ILE A 39 3.74 -5.29 5.45
C ILE A 39 4.47 -3.94 5.65
N GLY A 40 3.92 -3.04 6.46
CA GLY A 40 4.52 -1.74 6.73
C GLY A 40 5.87 -1.85 7.44
N GLY A 41 6.03 -2.81 8.35
CA GLY A 41 7.31 -3.14 8.98
C GLY A 41 8.35 -3.62 7.96
N GLY A 42 7.99 -4.61 7.14
CA GLY A 42 8.89 -5.16 6.13
C GLY A 42 9.31 -4.14 5.06
N ILE A 43 8.40 -3.29 4.60
CA ILE A 43 8.73 -2.20 3.66
C ILE A 43 9.69 -1.19 4.30
N LYS A 44 9.52 -0.90 5.60
CA LYS A 44 10.40 0.02 6.32
C LYS A 44 11.81 -0.55 6.45
N GLU A 45 11.94 -1.79 6.89
CA GLU A 45 13.22 -2.49 7.02
C GLU A 45 13.94 -2.61 5.66
N PHE A 46 13.19 -2.93 4.60
CA PHE A 46 13.74 -3.00 3.24
C PHE A 46 14.28 -1.63 2.77
N LYS A 47 13.53 -0.55 3.04
CA LYS A 47 13.96 0.81 2.70
C LYS A 47 15.20 1.22 3.49
N ASP A 48 15.24 0.92 4.79
CA ASP A 48 16.36 1.29 5.65
C ASP A 48 17.64 0.56 5.23
N ALA A 49 17.57 -0.74 4.92
CA ALA A 49 18.69 -1.51 4.39
C ALA A 49 19.20 -0.97 3.04
N THR A 50 18.29 -0.63 2.12
CA THR A 50 18.65 -0.08 0.80
C THR A 50 19.35 1.28 0.95
N LYS A 51 18.90 2.12 1.89
CA LYS A 51 19.46 3.45 2.13
C LYS A 51 20.87 3.39 2.71
N GLU A 52 21.15 2.41 3.58
CA GLU A 52 22.48 2.19 4.14
C GLU A 52 23.49 1.77 3.05
N ASP A 53 23.06 0.94 2.10
CA ASP A 53 23.85 0.54 0.93
C ASP A 53 24.10 1.70 -0.06
N GLU A 54 23.14 2.60 -0.22
CA GLU A 54 23.27 3.82 -1.03
C GLU A 54 24.27 4.80 -0.40
N THR A 55 24.15 5.05 0.91
CA THR A 55 25.00 6.02 1.62
C THR A 55 26.48 5.58 1.59
N LYS A 56 26.76 4.27 1.72
CA LYS A 56 28.13 3.73 1.60
C LYS A 56 28.76 3.90 0.23
N LYS A 57 27.97 3.97 -0.85
CA LYS A 57 28.48 4.13 -2.22
C LYS A 57 28.84 5.58 -2.54
N GLU A 58 28.18 6.55 -1.91
CA GLU A 58 28.43 7.98 -2.14
C GLU A 58 29.74 8.46 -1.47
N ASP A 59 30.11 7.88 -0.33
CA ASP A 59 31.36 8.22 0.37
C ASP A 59 32.62 7.75 -0.38
N THR A 60 32.55 6.64 -1.12
CA THR A 60 33.69 6.13 -1.92
C THR A 60 33.97 6.92 -3.19
N ASN A 61 33.01 7.69 -3.74
CA ASN A 61 33.17 8.40 -5.01
C ASN A 61 33.76 9.82 -4.84
N ASN A 62 33.82 10.33 -3.60
CA ASN A 62 34.35 11.67 -3.30
C ASN A 62 35.80 11.67 -2.80
N LEU A 63 36.42 10.50 -2.63
CA LEU A 63 37.84 10.37 -2.25
C LEU A 63 38.80 10.26 -3.46
N ASP A 64 38.28 10.19 -4.69
CA ASP A 64 39.05 10.04 -5.94
C ASP A 64 38.97 11.29 -6.84
N ARG A 65 38.77 12.49 -6.25
CA ARG A 65 38.85 13.78 -6.96
C ARG A 65 39.80 14.75 -6.28
#